data_AF-A0A3M1H362-F1
#
_entry.id   AF-A0A3M1H362-F1
#
_cell.length_a   1.000
_cell.length_b   1.000
_cell.length_c   1.000
_cell.angle_alpha   90.00
_cell.angle_beta   90.00
_cell.angle_gamma   90.00
#
_symmetry.space_group_name_H-M   'P 1'
#
loop_
_entity.id
_entity.type
_entity.pdbx_description
1 polymer ?
#
loop_
_entity_poly.entity_id
_entity_poly.type
_entity_poly.pdbx_seq_one_letter_code
_entity_poly.pdbx_strand_id
1 'polypeptide(L)'
;VRLIAATNADLDKLVEEGKFRRDLYYRLRVVTIPLPPLRERAGDIPLLVDHFVREFAARHGKVVHGLTPEARRLLSAYSWPGNVRELRNAVEHMVVVANTPLLDVGDLPDYIRGADPRTETVQSLAGRSLEEMERELIRQTLELTDGNREQAAKFLGIGERTLYRKIKKYGLR
;
A
#
# COMPACT_ATOMS: atom_id res chain seq x y z
N VAL A 1 6.61 -26.11 27.01
CA VAL A 1 7.01 -25.61 25.66
C VAL A 1 6.24 -24.32 25.39
N ARG A 2 6.90 -23.24 24.98
CA ARG A 2 6.26 -21.98 24.56
C ARG A 2 6.16 -21.99 23.03
N LEU A 3 4.96 -21.76 22.49
CA LEU A 3 4.71 -21.80 21.04
C LEU A 3 4.41 -20.40 20.52
N ILE A 4 5.04 -20.03 19.40
CA ILE A 4 4.80 -18.78 18.68
C ILE A 4 4.52 -19.15 17.23
N ALA A 5 3.41 -18.66 16.69
CA ALA A 5 3.01 -18.88 15.30
C ALA A 5 2.68 -17.53 14.65
N ALA A 6 2.88 -17.44 13.34
CA ALA A 6 2.56 -16.26 12.54
C ALA A 6 1.96 -16.70 11.20
N THR A 7 1.06 -15.88 10.67
CA THR A 7 0.38 -16.14 9.40
C THR A 7 0.02 -14.81 8.74
N ASN A 8 0.01 -14.79 7.41
CA ASN A 8 -0.52 -13.70 6.58
C ASN A 8 -1.95 -13.96 6.10
N ALA A 9 -2.51 -15.14 6.39
CA ALA A 9 -3.86 -15.53 6.02
C ALA A 9 -4.86 -15.28 7.16
N ASP A 10 -6.08 -14.95 6.78
CA ASP A 10 -7.21 -14.80 7.69
C ASP A 10 -7.67 -16.19 8.16
N LEU A 11 -7.21 -16.58 9.35
CA LEU A 11 -7.51 -17.90 9.91
C LEU A 11 -8.99 -18.05 10.28
N ASP A 12 -9.70 -16.97 10.62
CA ASP A 12 -11.13 -17.02 10.90
C ASP A 12 -11.89 -17.48 9.65
N LYS A 13 -11.62 -16.85 8.50
CA LYS A 13 -12.19 -17.26 7.20
C LYS A 13 -11.82 -18.69 6.82
N LEU A 14 -10.56 -19.10 7.03
CA LEU A 14 -10.13 -20.46 6.68
C LEU A 14 -10.79 -21.53 7.56
N VAL A 15 -11.15 -21.21 8.81
CA VAL A 15 -11.94 -22.10 9.67
C VAL A 15 -13.38 -22.20 9.17
N GLU A 16 -13.98 -21.07 8.77
CA GLU A 16 -15.33 -21.04 8.17
C GLU A 16 -15.42 -21.84 6.86
N GLU A 17 -14.40 -21.73 6.01
CA GLU A 17 -14.28 -22.49 4.76
C GLU A 17 -13.94 -23.98 4.97
N GLY A 18 -13.72 -24.43 6.20
CA GLY A 18 -13.32 -25.81 6.53
C GLY A 18 -11.89 -26.17 6.12
N LYS A 19 -11.11 -25.21 5.63
CA LYS A 19 -9.70 -25.39 5.24
C LYS A 19 -8.74 -25.38 6.42
N PHE A 20 -9.19 -24.91 7.59
CA PHE A 20 -8.40 -24.90 8.80
C PHE A 20 -9.14 -25.52 9.99
N ARG A 21 -8.40 -26.28 10.80
CA ARG A 21 -8.94 -27.00 11.94
C ARG A 21 -9.34 -26.07 13.07
N ARG A 22 -10.62 -26.09 13.42
CA ARG A 22 -11.21 -25.25 14.47
C ARG A 22 -10.59 -25.48 15.86
N ASP A 23 -10.25 -26.72 16.20
CA ASP A 23 -9.62 -27.04 17.48
C ASP A 23 -8.19 -26.51 17.59
N LEU A 24 -7.40 -26.60 16.53
CA LEU A 24 -6.06 -26.02 16.47
C LEU A 24 -6.11 -24.49 16.52
N TYR A 25 -7.07 -23.89 15.80
CA TYR A 25 -7.25 -22.45 15.75
C TYR A 25 -7.41 -21.82 17.14
N TYR A 26 -8.31 -22.34 17.97
CA TYR A 26 -8.51 -21.82 19.32
C TYR A 26 -7.33 -22.07 20.26
N ARG A 27 -6.50 -23.08 20.00
CA ARG A 27 -5.25 -23.31 20.77
C ARG A 27 -4.13 -22.36 20.37
N LEU A 28 -4.14 -21.86 19.13
CA LEU A 28 -3.18 -20.86 18.65
C LEU A 28 -3.63 -19.43 18.99
N ARG A 29 -4.92 -19.12 18.88
CA ARG A 29 -5.49 -17.79 19.13
C ARG A 29 -5.74 -17.53 20.62
N VAL A 30 -4.68 -17.60 21.42
CA VAL A 30 -4.73 -17.22 22.85
C VAL A 30 -4.42 -15.73 23.02
N VAL A 31 -3.32 -15.27 22.43
CA VAL A 31 -2.94 -13.86 22.37
C VAL A 31 -2.54 -13.55 20.94
N THR A 32 -3.26 -12.63 20.30
CA THR A 32 -2.98 -12.21 18.92
C THR A 32 -2.36 -10.82 18.92
N ILE A 33 -1.25 -10.68 18.20
CA ILE A 33 -0.61 -9.39 17.96
C ILE A 33 -0.81 -9.07 16.47
N PRO A 34 -1.67 -8.09 16.11
CA PRO A 34 -1.78 -7.66 14.74
C PRO A 34 -0.50 -6.92 14.34
N LEU A 35 0.07 -7.26 13.18
CA LEU A 35 1.23 -6.56 12.65
C LEU A 35 0.77 -5.54 11.60
N PRO A 36 0.81 -4.23 11.90
CA PRO A 36 0.36 -3.22 10.95
C PRO A 36 1.28 -3.17 9.73
N PRO A 37 0.72 -2.90 8.53
CA PRO A 37 1.52 -2.66 7.35
C PRO A 37 2.35 -1.38 7.49
N LEU A 38 3.41 -1.27 6.68
CA LEU A 38 4.36 -0.15 6.76
C LEU A 38 3.69 1.21 6.52
N ARG A 39 2.66 1.28 5.65
CA ARG A 39 1.88 2.51 5.40
C ARG A 39 1.16 3.06 6.63
N GLU A 40 0.77 2.22 7.59
CA GLU A 40 0.12 2.65 8.83
C GLU A 40 1.15 3.17 9.85
N ARG A 41 2.44 2.97 9.59
CA ARG A 41 3.57 3.42 10.41
C ARG A 41 4.63 4.14 9.56
N ALA A 42 4.17 5.02 8.66
CA ALA A 42 5.06 5.75 7.76
C ALA A 42 6.17 6.54 8.46
N GLY A 43 5.96 6.94 9.72
CA GLY A 43 6.99 7.57 10.58
C GLY A 43 8.24 6.71 10.83
N ASP A 44 8.14 5.39 10.67
CA ASP A 44 9.28 4.47 10.84
C ASP A 44 10.16 4.38 9.58
N ILE A 45 9.64 4.79 8.41
CA ILE A 45 10.33 4.66 7.11
C ILE A 45 11.71 5.32 7.14
N PRO A 46 11.89 6.57 7.61
CA PRO A 46 13.21 7.21 7.65
C PRO A 46 14.23 6.41 8.47
N LEU A 47 13.82 5.90 9.63
CA LEU A 47 14.69 5.13 10.52
C LEU A 47 15.08 3.78 9.90
N LEU A 48 14.13 3.10 9.26
CA LEU A 48 14.37 1.84 8.55
C LEU A 48 15.31 2.04 7.36
N VAL A 49 15.12 3.11 6.59
CA VAL A 49 16.00 3.48 5.48
C VAL A 49 17.42 3.70 5.98
N ASP A 50 17.61 4.52 7.03
CA ASP A 50 18.95 4.79 7.57
C ASP A 50 19.63 3.54 8.15
N HIS A 51 18.84 2.59 8.67
CA HIS A 51 19.35 1.29 9.09
C HIS A 51 19.82 0.46 7.90
N PHE A 52 18.98 0.30 6.87
CA PHE A 52 19.30 -0.51 5.69
C PHE A 52 20.46 0.06 4.88
N VAL A 53 20.53 1.38 4.69
CA VAL A 53 21.66 2.01 4.00
C VAL A 53 22.98 1.64 4.67
N ARG A 54 23.06 1.73 6.00
CA ARG A 54 24.28 1.36 6.74
C ARG A 54 24.59 -0.13 6.62
N GLU A 55 23.58 -0.98 6.75
CA GLU A 55 23.72 -2.44 6.61
C GLU A 55 24.29 -2.81 5.22
N PHE A 56 23.71 -2.26 4.15
CA PHE A 56 24.09 -2.58 2.78
C PHE A 56 25.39 -1.89 2.34
N ALA A 57 25.63 -0.65 2.77
CA ALA A 57 26.90 0.03 2.52
C ALA A 57 28.08 -0.78 3.08
N ALA A 58 27.96 -1.27 4.32
CA ALA A 58 28.96 -2.14 4.95
C ALA A 58 29.07 -3.49 4.21
N ARG A 59 27.95 -4.11 3.84
CA ARG A 59 27.93 -5.41 3.13
C ARG A 59 28.59 -5.35 1.76
N HIS A 60 28.37 -4.26 1.01
CA HIS A 60 28.88 -4.08 -0.34
C HIS A 60 30.21 -3.30 -0.41
N GLY A 61 30.79 -2.94 0.75
CA GLY A 61 32.04 -2.18 0.81
C GLY A 61 31.95 -0.78 0.19
N LYS A 62 30.75 -0.20 0.14
CA LYS A 62 30.51 1.14 -0.42
C LYS A 62 30.49 2.19 0.68
N VAL A 63 30.95 3.39 0.35
CA VAL A 63 30.88 4.55 1.24
C VAL A 63 29.62 5.33 0.89
N VAL A 64 28.49 4.96 1.49
CA VAL A 64 27.20 5.68 1.36
C VAL A 64 26.85 6.30 2.70
N HIS A 65 26.70 7.63 2.73
CA HIS A 65 26.44 8.41 3.93
C HIS A 65 24.96 8.71 4.16
N GLY A 66 24.11 8.50 3.15
CA GLY A 66 22.67 8.69 3.29
C GLY A 66 21.98 8.98 1.96
N LEU A 67 20.80 9.58 2.06
CA LEU A 67 19.94 9.96 0.94
C LEU A 67 19.76 11.46 0.86
N THR A 68 19.55 11.99 -0.35
CA THR A 68 19.06 13.35 -0.57
C THR A 68 17.67 13.55 0.07
N PRO A 69 17.33 14.77 0.49
CA PRO A 69 15.98 15.10 0.98
C PRO A 69 14.89 14.70 -0.02
N GLU A 70 15.14 14.84 -1.32
CA GLU A 70 14.26 14.50 -2.42
C GLU A 70 13.96 13.00 -2.44
N ALA A 71 15.00 12.16 -2.39
CA ALA A 71 14.84 10.71 -2.35
C ALA A 71 14.11 10.25 -1.08
N ARG A 72 14.40 10.87 0.08
CA ARG A 72 13.69 10.58 1.34
C ARG A 72 12.20 10.90 1.25
N ARG A 73 11.83 12.02 0.63
CA ARG A 73 10.42 12.40 0.43
C ARG A 73 9.69 11.37 -0.43
N LEU A 74 10.28 10.93 -1.54
CA LEU A 74 9.67 9.93 -2.41
C LEU A 74 9.49 8.58 -1.72
N LEU A 75 10.51 8.11 -0.99
CA LEU A 75 10.41 6.87 -0.22
C LEU A 75 9.36 6.96 0.89
N SER A 76 9.19 8.13 1.50
CA SER A 76 8.18 8.33 2.56
C SER A 76 6.77 8.47 2.01
N ALA A 77 6.62 8.96 0.78
CA ALA A 77 5.34 9.12 0.11
C ALA A 77 4.81 7.81 -0.52
N TYR A 78 5.69 6.83 -0.75
CA TYR A 78 5.31 5.56 -1.37
C TYR A 78 4.49 4.67 -0.41
N SER A 79 3.52 3.93 -0.96
CA SER A 79 2.53 3.15 -0.21
C SER A 79 3.08 1.82 0.35
N TRP A 80 4.22 1.35 -0.18
CA TRP A 80 4.91 0.11 0.22
C TRP A 80 3.99 -1.13 0.32
N PRO A 81 3.36 -1.57 -0.79
CA PRO A 81 2.50 -2.76 -0.81
C PRO A 81 3.21 -4.03 -0.32
N GLY A 82 4.51 -4.18 -0.60
CA GLY A 82 5.35 -5.27 -0.13
C GLY A 82 5.97 -5.03 1.27
N ASN A 83 5.54 -3.99 1.98
CA ASN A 83 5.96 -3.62 3.33
C ASN A 83 7.50 -3.47 3.45
N VAL A 84 8.03 -3.80 4.63
CA VAL A 84 9.47 -3.68 4.95
C VAL A 84 10.35 -4.48 4.00
N ARG A 85 9.87 -5.59 3.43
CA ARG A 85 10.66 -6.39 2.48
C ARG A 85 10.91 -5.63 1.18
N GLU A 86 9.89 -4.96 0.65
CA GLU A 86 10.02 -4.13 -0.54
C GLU A 86 10.92 -2.92 -0.27
N LEU A 87 10.71 -2.22 0.86
CA LEU A 87 11.59 -1.12 1.28
C LEU A 87 13.05 -1.55 1.36
N ARG A 88 13.32 -2.70 2.00
CA ARG A 88 14.67 -3.26 2.13
C ARG A 88 15.31 -3.52 0.76
N ASN A 89 14.58 -4.16 -0.15
CA ASN A 89 15.07 -4.46 -1.49
C ASN A 89 15.31 -3.18 -2.32
N ALA A 90 14.43 -2.18 -2.18
CA ALA A 90 14.60 -0.89 -2.85
C ALA A 90 15.88 -0.18 -2.38
N VAL A 91 16.12 -0.13 -1.06
CA VAL A 91 17.34 0.48 -0.51
C VAL A 91 18.60 -0.31 -0.88
N GLU A 92 18.54 -1.64 -0.88
CA GLU A 92 19.64 -2.49 -1.35
C GLU A 92 20.00 -2.18 -2.81
N HIS A 93 19.00 -2.10 -3.69
CA HIS A 93 19.18 -1.71 -5.08
C HIS A 93 19.84 -0.33 -5.20
N MET A 94 19.34 0.68 -4.48
CA MET A 94 19.91 2.02 -4.49
C MET A 94 21.40 2.00 -4.11
N VAL A 95 21.76 1.28 -3.04
CA VAL A 95 23.17 1.16 -2.62
C VAL A 95 24.01 0.45 -3.69
N VAL A 96 23.51 -0.63 -4.31
CA VAL A 96 24.24 -1.37 -5.34
C VAL A 96 24.47 -0.53 -6.60
N VAL A 97 23.51 0.32 -6.99
CA VAL A 97 23.62 1.19 -8.17
C VAL A 97 24.38 2.48 -7.88
N ALA A 98 24.44 2.91 -6.62
CA ALA A 98 25.07 4.16 -6.21
C ALA A 98 26.50 4.33 -6.76
N ASN A 99 26.72 5.43 -7.48
CA ASN A 99 28.05 5.88 -7.89
C ASN A 99 28.57 7.02 -7.02
N THR A 100 27.71 7.57 -6.16
CA THR A 100 28.01 8.69 -5.27
C THR A 100 27.84 8.29 -3.80
N PRO A 101 28.51 8.99 -2.87
CA PRO A 101 28.32 8.77 -1.43
C PRO A 101 26.94 9.19 -0.89
N LEU A 102 26.16 9.92 -1.70
CA LEU A 102 24.80 10.35 -1.36
C LEU A 102 23.84 9.80 -2.41
N LEU A 103 22.87 9.00 -1.97
CA LEU A 103 21.86 8.40 -2.85
C LEU A 103 20.84 9.46 -3.25
N ASP A 104 20.56 9.57 -4.54
CA ASP A 104 19.61 10.53 -5.08
C ASP A 104 18.39 9.85 -5.72
N VAL A 105 17.46 10.65 -6.22
CA VAL A 105 16.28 10.20 -6.97
C VAL A 105 16.69 9.34 -8.16
N GLY A 106 17.86 9.60 -8.77
CA GLY A 106 18.43 8.78 -9.86
C GLY A 106 18.77 7.34 -9.47
N ASP A 107 18.95 7.05 -8.19
CA ASP A 107 19.27 5.70 -7.71
C ASP A 107 18.01 4.91 -7.30
N LEU A 108 16.87 5.60 -7.17
CA LEU A 108 15.60 4.97 -6.83
C LEU A 108 15.15 4.00 -7.94
N PRO A 109 14.55 2.86 -7.56
CA PRO A 109 13.88 1.99 -8.52
C PRO A 109 12.79 2.71 -9.33
N ASP A 110 12.62 2.32 -10.59
CA ASP A 110 11.68 2.97 -11.52
C ASP A 110 10.24 3.02 -11.03
N TYR A 111 9.78 1.99 -10.31
CA TYR A 111 8.43 1.95 -9.76
C TYR A 111 8.19 2.95 -8.62
N ILE A 112 9.25 3.47 -7.99
CA ILE A 112 9.19 4.56 -7.00
C ILE A 112 9.39 5.92 -7.67
N ARG A 113 10.29 5.99 -8.69
CA ARG A 113 10.49 7.21 -9.49
C ARG A 113 9.26 7.62 -10.28
N GLY A 114 8.56 6.63 -10.82
CA GLY A 114 7.33 6.78 -11.61
C GLY A 114 6.04 6.78 -10.79
N ALA A 115 6.15 6.84 -9.46
CA ALA A 115 5.03 7.06 -8.55
C ALA A 115 4.54 8.53 -8.66
N ASP A 116 4.13 8.91 -9.87
CA ASP A 116 3.02 9.82 -10.01
C ASP A 116 1.82 9.09 -9.38
N PRO A 117 1.08 9.66 -8.40
CA PRO A 117 -0.13 9.06 -7.84
C PRO A 117 -1.18 8.67 -8.91
N ARG A 118 -0.98 9.08 -10.17
CA ARG A 118 -1.75 8.65 -11.35
C ARG A 118 -1.40 7.24 -11.86
N THR A 119 -0.18 6.73 -11.65
CA THR A 119 0.24 5.42 -12.19
C THR A 119 -0.32 4.24 -11.37
N GLU A 120 -0.46 4.40 -10.05
CA GLU A 120 -1.22 3.44 -9.22
C GLU A 120 -2.69 3.34 -9.67
N THR A 121 -3.28 4.46 -10.12
CA THR A 121 -4.62 4.46 -10.73
C THR A 121 -4.65 3.63 -12.00
N VAL A 122 -3.71 3.82 -12.94
CA VAL A 122 -3.72 3.10 -14.24
C VAL A 122 -3.53 1.58 -14.07
N GLN A 123 -2.65 1.13 -13.16
CA GLN A 123 -2.52 -0.31 -12.86
C GLN A 123 -3.72 -0.85 -12.07
N SER A 124 -4.37 -0.05 -11.22
CA SER A 124 -5.62 -0.43 -10.54
C SER A 124 -6.85 -0.45 -11.46
N LEU A 125 -6.81 0.23 -12.60
CA LEU A 125 -7.88 0.25 -13.62
C LEU A 125 -7.73 -0.91 -14.62
N ALA A 126 -6.50 -1.38 -14.87
CA ALA A 126 -6.24 -2.51 -15.76
C ALA A 126 -6.83 -3.82 -15.19
N GLY A 127 -7.82 -4.39 -15.89
CA GLY A 127 -8.49 -5.64 -15.50
C GLY A 127 -9.82 -5.47 -14.76
N ARG A 128 -10.25 -4.23 -14.48
CA ARG A 128 -11.61 -3.93 -13.97
C ARG A 128 -12.55 -3.61 -15.13
N SER A 129 -13.80 -4.05 -15.01
CA SER A 129 -14.85 -3.68 -15.95
C SER A 129 -15.19 -2.19 -15.84
N LEU A 130 -15.67 -1.59 -16.94
CA LEU A 130 -16.18 -0.21 -16.95
C LEU A 130 -17.27 0.00 -15.89
N GLU A 131 -18.04 -1.04 -15.57
CA GLU A 131 -19.10 -1.02 -14.57
C GLU A 131 -18.55 -0.95 -13.13
N GLU A 132 -17.48 -1.67 -12.82
CA GLU A 132 -16.82 -1.63 -11.51
C GLU A 132 -16.12 -0.29 -11.27
N MET A 133 -15.48 0.26 -12.31
CA MET A 133 -14.85 1.58 -12.25
C MET A 133 -15.90 2.67 -12.02
N GLU A 134 -17.03 2.59 -12.72
CA GLU A 134 -18.13 3.54 -12.55
C GLU A 134 -18.76 3.46 -11.15
N ARG A 135 -18.96 2.24 -10.63
CA ARG A 135 -19.51 2.03 -9.28
C ARG A 135 -18.62 2.67 -8.22
N GLU A 136 -17.31 2.48 -8.32
CA GLU A 136 -16.35 3.00 -7.36
C GLU A 136 -16.26 4.53 -7.43
N LEU A 137 -16.28 5.10 -8.63
CA LEU A 137 -16.27 6.56 -8.82
C LEU A 137 -17.52 7.22 -8.21
N ILE A 138 -18.69 6.59 -8.38
CA ILE A 138 -19.94 7.07 -7.77
C ILE A 138 -19.88 6.98 -6.25
N ARG A 139 -19.36 5.88 -5.70
CA ARG A 139 -19.20 5.69 -4.25
C ARG A 139 -18.30 6.77 -3.64
N GLN A 140 -17.11 6.96 -4.20
CA GLN A 140 -16.15 7.95 -3.72
C GLN A 140 -16.70 9.37 -3.84
N THR A 141 -17.41 9.70 -4.93
CA THR A 141 -18.01 11.03 -5.08
C THR A 141 -19.11 11.27 -4.04
N LEU A 142 -19.93 10.26 -3.75
CA LEU A 142 -20.96 10.39 -2.71
C LEU A 142 -20.34 10.61 -1.33
N GLU A 143 -19.27 9.89 -0.99
CA GLU A 143 -18.50 10.07 0.24
C GLU A 143 -17.91 11.47 0.35
N LEU A 144 -17.34 12.00 -0.74
CA LEU A 144 -16.78 13.36 -0.79
C LEU A 144 -17.83 14.46 -0.62
N THR A 145 -19.08 14.18 -0.98
CA THR A 145 -20.20 15.13 -0.89
C THR A 145 -21.11 14.87 0.32
N ASP A 146 -20.69 14.03 1.27
CA ASP A 146 -21.51 13.62 2.43
C ASP A 146 -22.92 13.13 2.03
N GLY A 147 -23.01 12.41 0.92
CA GLY A 147 -24.27 11.88 0.39
C GLY A 147 -25.15 12.90 -0.35
N ASN A 148 -24.67 14.14 -0.58
CA ASN A 148 -25.39 15.13 -1.37
C ASN A 148 -25.42 14.75 -2.86
N ARG A 149 -26.55 14.17 -3.29
CA ARG A 149 -26.74 13.60 -4.63
C ARG A 149 -26.70 14.64 -5.74
N GLU A 150 -27.20 15.85 -5.51
CA GLU A 150 -27.20 16.92 -6.50
C GLU A 150 -25.76 17.40 -6.75
N GLN A 151 -25.01 17.57 -5.66
CA GLN A 151 -23.61 17.97 -5.72
C GLN A 151 -22.74 16.86 -6.34
N ALA A 152 -22.98 15.59 -5.97
CA ALA A 152 -22.29 14.44 -6.56
C ALA A 152 -22.55 14.30 -8.06
N ALA A 153 -23.80 14.51 -8.51
CA ALA A 153 -24.15 14.48 -9.93
C ALA A 153 -23.43 15.58 -10.71
N LYS A 154 -23.35 16.77 -10.13
CA LYS A 154 -22.61 17.91 -10.69
C LYS A 154 -21.10 17.63 -10.78
N PHE A 155 -20.50 17.04 -9.75
CA PHE A 155 -19.09 16.64 -9.75
C PHE A 155 -18.77 15.56 -10.79
N LEU A 156 -19.68 14.60 -10.97
CA LEU A 156 -19.54 13.53 -11.97
C LEU A 156 -19.90 13.97 -13.40
N GLY A 157 -20.44 15.18 -13.58
CA GLY A 157 -20.89 15.67 -14.88
C GLY A 157 -22.06 14.89 -15.47
N ILE A 158 -22.87 14.22 -14.64
CA ILE A 158 -24.05 13.45 -15.08
C ILE A 158 -25.33 14.06 -14.54
N GLY A 159 -26.45 13.83 -15.24
CA GLY A 159 -27.76 14.24 -14.75
C GLY A 159 -28.15 13.52 -13.45
N GLU A 160 -28.81 14.21 -12.53
CA GLU A 160 -29.24 13.68 -11.22
C GLU A 160 -30.06 12.38 -11.35
N ARG A 161 -30.96 12.32 -12.34
CA ARG A 161 -31.77 11.13 -12.63
C ARG A 161 -30.92 9.93 -13.07
N THR A 162 -29.80 10.18 -13.75
CA THR A 162 -28.82 9.16 -14.15
C THR A 162 -28.03 8.65 -12.96
N LEU A 163 -27.60 9.55 -12.07
CA LEU A 163 -26.94 9.19 -10.81
C LEU A 163 -27.88 8.32 -9.95
N TYR A 164 -29.13 8.74 -9.75
CA TYR A 164 -30.12 7.99 -8.96
C TYR A 164 -30.32 6.56 -9.48
N ARG A 165 -30.43 6.38 -10.81
CA ARG A 165 -30.54 5.06 -11.44
C ARG A 165 -29.30 4.20 -11.18
N LYS A 166 -28.10 4.77 -11.23
CA LYS A 166 -26.83 4.06 -10.99
C LYS A 166 -26.63 3.71 -9.52
N ILE A 167 -26.98 4.59 -8.59
CA ILE A 167 -26.98 4.31 -7.14
C ILE A 167 -27.87 3.11 -6.83
N LYS A 168 -29.09 3.10 -7.37
CA LYS A 168 -30.03 1.97 -7.19
C LYS A 168 -29.53 0.69 -7.84
N LYS A 169 -28.93 0.77 -9.03
CA LYS A 169 -28.35 -0.38 -9.74
C LYS A 169 -27.18 -1.01 -8.97
N TYR A 170 -26.35 -0.19 -8.33
CA TYR A 170 -25.13 -0.64 -7.64
C TYR A 170 -25.28 -0.85 -6.14
N GLY A 171 -26.49 -0.65 -5.59
CA GLY A 171 -26.79 -0.83 -4.17
C GLY A 171 -26.02 0.12 -3.24
N LEU A 172 -25.63 1.29 -3.73
CA LEU A 172 -24.91 2.30 -2.97
C LEU A 172 -25.90 3.05 -2.06
N ARG A 173 -25.51 3.32 -0.80
CA ARG A 173 -26.33 4.02 0.19
C ARG A 173 -25.72 5.36 0.54
#